data_AF-A0A9P1BXY3-F1
#
_entry.id   AF-A0A9P1BXY3-F1
#
_cell.length_a   1.000
_cell.length_b   1.000
_cell.length_c   1.000
_cell.angle_alpha   90.00
_cell.angle_beta   90.00
_cell.angle_gamma   90.00
#
_symmetry.space_group_name_H-M   'P 1'
#
loop_
_entity.id
_entity.type
_entity.pdbx_description
1 polymer ?
#
loop_
_entity_poly.entity_id
_entity_poly.type
_entity_poly.pdbx_seq_one_letter_code
_entity_poly.pdbx_strand_id
1 'polypeptide(L)'
;MWEAGIRMETNYRACSFPITPDRITNLWQTGKVSKDTATQEYMRAKKHVKAYLDNVEFHSRFETNFALASLGAIAFARSPHQVAPTVPWRRSSFLRIQKLMEISLKVSRVAGAGFGMVCSGSDVGQEPRSCEHTCAARDGCSEENWPQSEEEFKDIAKLAGQECSTVQEGGAKYDPSTDGRHCGWSGPEGQRCAEAGDSGTYRFCPCNSDREL
;
A
#
# COMPACT_ATOMS: atom_id res chain seq x y z
N MET A 1 2.55 -43.76 -13.27
CA MET A 1 3.42 -42.56 -13.20
C MET A 1 2.57 -41.39 -13.58
N TRP A 2 2.16 -40.56 -12.62
CA TRP A 2 1.32 -39.39 -12.85
C TRP A 2 2.16 -38.17 -12.49
N GLU A 3 2.55 -37.37 -13.48
CA GLU A 3 3.16 -36.07 -13.26
C GLU A 3 2.05 -35.09 -12.87
N ALA A 4 1.91 -34.84 -11.56
CA ALA A 4 1.04 -33.78 -11.06
C ALA A 4 1.72 -32.43 -11.35
N GLY A 5 1.51 -31.90 -12.56
CA GLY A 5 1.89 -30.53 -12.90
C GLY A 5 1.06 -29.56 -12.04
N ILE A 6 1.71 -28.91 -11.08
CA ILE A 6 1.10 -27.80 -10.34
C ILE A 6 0.89 -26.67 -11.35
N ARG A 7 -0.32 -26.58 -11.89
CA ARG A 7 -0.76 -25.46 -12.72
C ARG A 7 -1.00 -24.29 -11.76
N MET A 8 0.02 -23.46 -11.57
CA MET A 8 -0.19 -22.15 -10.95
C MET A 8 -1.01 -21.32 -11.92
N GLU A 9 -2.34 -21.38 -11.79
CA GLU A 9 -3.21 -20.40 -12.43
C GLU A 9 -2.83 -19.03 -11.87
N THR A 10 -2.20 -18.21 -12.71
CA THR A 10 -1.74 -16.86 -12.41
C THR A 10 -2.89 -15.87 -12.30
N ASN A 11 -4.00 -16.26 -11.67
CA ASN A 11 -4.99 -15.34 -11.13
C ASN A 11 -4.37 -14.72 -9.87
N TYR A 12 -3.37 -13.85 -10.07
CA TYR A 12 -2.78 -13.03 -9.02
C TYR A 12 -3.87 -12.08 -8.50
N ARG A 13 -4.71 -12.58 -7.59
CA ARG A 13 -5.57 -11.76 -6.75
C ARG A 13 -4.66 -10.93 -5.85
N ALA A 14 -5.00 -9.65 -5.70
CA ALA A 14 -4.14 -8.54 -5.25
C ALA A 14 -3.70 -8.60 -3.77
N CYS A 15 -3.16 -9.73 -3.34
CA CYS A 15 -2.83 -10.05 -1.97
C CYS A 15 -1.46 -10.76 -1.85
N SER A 16 -0.79 -11.02 -2.96
CA SER A 16 0.55 -11.59 -2.96
C SER A 16 1.57 -10.52 -2.58
N PHE A 17 2.32 -10.75 -1.49
CA PHE A 17 3.56 -10.04 -1.19
C PHE A 17 4.37 -9.75 -2.46
N PRO A 18 5.04 -8.59 -2.58
CA PRO A 18 5.85 -8.31 -3.75
C PRO A 18 6.85 -9.45 -3.94
N ILE A 19 6.74 -10.14 -5.07
CA ILE A 19 7.64 -11.23 -5.40
C ILE A 19 9.02 -10.58 -5.61
N THR A 20 9.91 -10.78 -4.64
CA THR A 20 11.30 -10.33 -4.76
C THR A 20 12.07 -11.28 -5.68
N PRO A 21 13.07 -10.77 -6.42
CA PRO A 21 13.97 -11.61 -7.22
C PRO A 21 14.56 -12.79 -6.42
N ASP A 22 14.91 -12.57 -5.15
CA ASP A 22 15.49 -13.60 -4.27
C ASP A 22 14.49 -14.73 -3.96
N ARG A 23 13.22 -14.39 -3.74
CA ARG A 23 12.17 -15.37 -3.52
C ARG A 23 11.96 -16.27 -4.75
N ILE A 24 12.02 -15.69 -5.96
CA ILE A 24 11.90 -16.46 -7.21
C ILE A 24 13.07 -17.42 -7.37
N THR A 25 14.29 -16.92 -7.13
CA THR A 25 15.50 -17.75 -7.19
C THR A 25 15.43 -18.91 -6.21
N ASN A 26 14.95 -18.69 -4.98
CA ASN A 26 14.77 -19.76 -3.98
C ASN A 26 13.72 -20.80 -4.41
N LEU A 27 12.58 -20.35 -4.94
CA LEU A 27 11.54 -21.25 -5.47
C LEU A 27 12.07 -22.12 -6.62
N TRP A 28 12.92 -21.54 -7.48
CA TRP A 28 13.55 -22.28 -8.57
C TRP A 28 14.59 -23.30 -8.05
N GLN A 29 15.46 -22.89 -7.13
CA GLN A 29 16.48 -23.77 -6.54
C GLN A 29 15.88 -24.95 -5.79
N THR A 30 14.73 -24.75 -5.15
CA THR A 30 14.00 -25.82 -4.44
C THR A 30 13.16 -26.71 -5.37
N GLY A 31 13.18 -26.47 -6.68
CA GLY A 31 12.41 -27.24 -7.66
C GLY A 31 10.89 -27.01 -7.56
N LYS A 32 10.45 -26.00 -6.81
CA LYS A 32 9.02 -25.67 -6.64
C LYS A 32 8.42 -25.01 -7.87
N VAL A 33 9.25 -24.42 -8.73
CA VAL A 33 8.83 -23.80 -10.00
C VAL A 33 9.75 -24.23 -11.14
N SER A 34 9.17 -24.35 -12.33
CA SER A 34 9.96 -24.60 -13.55
C SER A 34 10.91 -23.44 -13.84
N LYS A 35 12.01 -23.73 -14.55
CA LYS A 35 12.98 -22.72 -14.98
C LYS A 35 12.33 -21.61 -15.81
N ASP A 36 11.39 -21.96 -16.69
CA ASP A 36 10.71 -21.00 -17.57
C ASP A 36 9.78 -20.09 -16.76
N THR A 37 9.01 -20.66 -15.83
CA THR A 37 8.16 -19.89 -14.90
C THR A 37 9.00 -18.95 -14.03
N ALA A 38 10.11 -19.45 -13.46
CA ALA A 38 11.01 -18.63 -12.67
C ALA A 38 11.61 -17.47 -13.48
N THR A 39 12.01 -17.74 -14.73
CA THR A 39 12.56 -16.71 -15.62
C THR A 39 11.52 -15.63 -15.93
N GLN A 40 10.30 -16.03 -16.24
CA GLN A 40 9.22 -15.09 -16.54
C GLN A 40 8.87 -14.20 -15.34
N GLU A 41 8.71 -14.80 -14.16
CA GLU A 41 8.41 -14.03 -12.93
C GLU A 41 9.59 -13.15 -12.52
N TYR A 42 10.84 -13.58 -12.76
CA TYR A 42 12.03 -12.77 -12.50
C TYR A 42 12.04 -11.51 -13.37
N MET A 43 11.72 -11.67 -14.66
CA MET A 43 11.62 -10.54 -15.58
C MET A 43 10.46 -9.61 -15.22
N ARG A 44 9.32 -10.14 -14.78
CA ARG A 44 8.20 -9.35 -14.27
C ARG A 44 8.61 -8.55 -13.02
N ALA A 45 9.20 -9.21 -12.01
CA ALA A 45 9.69 -8.56 -10.80
C ALA A 45 10.71 -7.46 -11.12
N LYS A 46 11.67 -7.73 -12.01
CA LYS A 46 12.65 -6.74 -12.48
C LYS A 46 12.00 -5.53 -13.14
N LYS A 47 10.93 -5.73 -13.94
CA LYS A 47 10.16 -4.64 -14.54
C LYS A 47 9.47 -3.77 -13.48
N HIS A 48 8.91 -4.38 -12.44
CA HIS A 48 8.31 -3.64 -11.31
C HIS A 48 9.35 -2.83 -10.53
N VAL A 49 10.50 -3.43 -10.21
CA VAL A 49 11.61 -2.71 -9.55
C VAL A 49 12.07 -1.53 -10.38
N LYS A 50 12.23 -1.70 -11.69
CA LYS A 50 12.60 -0.59 -12.58
C LYS A 50 11.55 0.53 -12.55
N ALA A 51 10.26 0.20 -12.67
CA ALA A 51 9.19 1.19 -12.63
C ALA A 51 9.16 1.97 -11.30
N TYR A 52 9.44 1.29 -10.19
CA TYR A 52 9.57 1.93 -8.88
C TYR A 52 10.76 2.90 -8.84
N LEU A 53 11.94 2.48 -9.31
CA LEU A 53 13.14 3.34 -9.34
C LEU A 53 12.93 4.57 -10.25
N ASP A 54 12.31 4.38 -11.41
CA ASP A 54 11.97 5.48 -12.32
C ASP A 54 11.01 6.49 -11.62
N ASN A 55 10.06 6.00 -10.82
CA ASN A 55 9.16 6.84 -10.04
C ASN A 55 9.88 7.62 -8.93
N VAL A 56 10.78 6.96 -8.19
CA VAL A 56 11.61 7.62 -7.18
C VAL A 56 12.48 8.72 -7.80
N GLU A 57 13.10 8.45 -8.95
CA GLU A 57 13.90 9.45 -9.66
C GLU A 57 13.04 10.64 -10.12
N PHE A 58 11.84 10.37 -10.66
CA PHE A 58 10.90 11.42 -11.04
C PHE A 58 10.56 12.34 -9.86
N HIS A 59 10.24 11.79 -8.69
CA HIS A 59 9.93 12.56 -7.49
C HIS A 59 11.14 13.37 -6.99
N SER A 60 12.34 12.79 -6.99
CA SER A 60 13.57 13.50 -6.61
C SER A 60 13.85 14.70 -7.53
N ARG A 61 13.65 14.54 -8.85
CA ARG A 61 13.77 15.64 -9.82
C ARG A 61 12.71 16.71 -9.60
N PHE A 62 11.48 16.32 -9.30
CA PHE A 62 10.39 17.25 -9.02
C PHE A 62 10.69 18.13 -7.80
N GLU A 63 11.14 17.52 -6.70
CA GLU A 63 11.54 18.24 -5.48
C GLU A 63 12.68 19.23 -5.74
N THR A 64 13.69 18.81 -6.51
CA THR A 64 14.83 19.66 -6.88
C THR A 64 14.37 20.86 -7.72
N ASN A 65 13.52 20.64 -8.71
CA ASN A 65 12.98 21.72 -9.55
C ASN A 65 12.09 22.68 -8.75
N PHE A 66 11.30 22.15 -7.82
CA PHE A 66 10.47 22.96 -6.92
C PHE A 66 11.34 23.84 -6.01
N ALA A 67 12.40 23.27 -5.42
CA ALA A 67 13.36 24.02 -4.61
C ALA A 67 14.04 25.13 -5.42
N LEU A 68 14.50 24.85 -6.65
CA LEU A 68 15.09 25.86 -7.54
C LEU A 68 14.11 26.96 -7.92
N ALA A 69 12.85 26.63 -8.23
CA ALA A 69 11.81 27.62 -8.53
C ALA A 69 11.54 28.54 -7.33
N SER A 70 11.54 27.99 -6.11
CA SER A 70 11.36 28.77 -4.88
C SER A 70 12.51 29.75 -4.64
N LEU A 71 13.76 29.34 -4.93
CA LEU A 71 14.94 30.21 -4.84
C LEU A 71 14.95 31.30 -5.91
N GLY A 72 14.54 30.97 -7.14
CA GLY A 72 14.42 31.94 -8.24
C GLY A 72 13.39 33.04 -7.94
N ALA A 73 12.28 32.69 -7.30
CA ALA A 73 11.28 33.67 -6.84
C ALA A 73 11.86 34.64 -5.78
N ILE A 74 12.79 34.18 -4.94
CA ILE A 74 13.47 35.01 -3.94
C ILE A 74 14.51 35.93 -4.59
N ALA A 75 15.24 35.45 -5.60
CA ALA A 75 16.25 36.25 -6.30
C ALA A 75 15.64 37.44 -7.07
N PHE A 76 14.43 37.27 -7.64
CA PHE A 76 13.74 38.36 -8.35
C PHE A 76 13.19 39.46 -7.43
N ALA A 77 12.97 39.14 -6.14
CA ALA A 77 12.49 40.11 -5.15
C ALA A 77 13.58 41.06 -4.62
N ARG A 78 14.85 40.87 -5.03
CA ARG A 78 16.00 41.54 -4.41
C ARG A 78 16.77 42.50 -5.33
N SER A 79 16.17 42.96 -6.44
CA SER A 79 16.77 44.02 -7.26
C SER A 79 16.36 45.40 -6.73
N PRO A 80 17.25 46.16 -6.05
CA PRO A 80 16.91 47.42 -5.42
C PRO A 80 17.38 48.56 -6.32
N HIS A 81 16.74 48.78 -7.47
CA HIS A 81 16.91 50.04 -8.24
C HIS A 81 15.88 50.19 -9.37
N GLN A 82 14.58 50.04 -9.09
CA GLN A 82 13.57 50.63 -9.97
C GLN A 82 12.46 51.29 -9.15
N VAL A 83 12.21 52.53 -9.54
CA VAL A 83 11.27 53.51 -8.96
C VAL A 83 9.89 52.88 -8.77
N ALA A 84 9.34 53.05 -7.57
CA ALA A 84 8.07 52.48 -7.16
C ALA A 84 6.89 52.99 -8.00
N PRO A 85 6.14 52.11 -8.70
CA PRO A 85 4.75 52.40 -9.03
C PRO A 85 3.88 52.06 -7.82
N THR A 86 3.14 53.04 -7.32
CA THR A 86 2.11 52.88 -6.30
C THR A 86 0.94 52.08 -6.88
N VAL A 87 0.98 50.75 -6.76
CA VAL A 87 -0.17 49.90 -7.11
C VAL A 87 -0.62 49.13 -5.86
N PRO A 88 -1.90 49.24 -5.45
CA PRO A 88 -2.38 48.60 -4.24
C PRO A 88 -2.43 47.08 -4.42
N TRP A 89 -1.53 46.37 -3.74
CA TRP A 89 -1.53 44.91 -3.68
C TRP A 89 -2.81 44.40 -3.02
N ARG A 90 -3.62 43.67 -3.81
CA ARG A 90 -4.85 43.02 -3.33
C ARG A 90 -4.49 41.88 -2.36
N ARG A 91 -5.10 41.88 -1.17
CA ARG A 91 -5.01 40.87 -0.09
C ARG A 91 -5.32 39.40 -0.48
N SER A 92 -5.65 39.12 -1.74
CA SER A 92 -6.13 37.81 -2.20
C SER A 92 -5.00 36.77 -2.34
N SER A 93 -3.77 37.19 -2.68
CA SER A 93 -2.69 36.26 -3.02
C SER A 93 -2.08 35.55 -1.80
N PHE A 94 -2.13 36.18 -0.61
CA PHE A 94 -1.59 35.61 0.63
C PHE A 94 -2.41 34.40 1.13
N LEU A 95 -3.73 34.42 0.93
CA LEU A 95 -4.63 33.34 1.35
C LEU A 95 -4.43 32.04 0.56
N ARG A 96 -3.91 32.11 -0.67
CA ARG A 96 -3.67 30.91 -1.49
C ARG A 96 -2.44 30.11 -1.04
N ILE A 97 -1.39 30.80 -0.58
CA ILE A 97 -0.14 30.14 -0.16
C ILE A 97 -0.34 29.44 1.20
N GLN A 98 -1.07 30.06 2.12
CA GLN A 98 -1.36 29.47 3.43
C GLN A 98 -2.20 28.18 3.31
N LYS A 99 -3.14 28.12 2.35
CA LYS A 99 -3.98 26.94 2.12
C LYS A 99 -3.21 25.77 1.50
N LEU A 100 -2.14 26.02 0.74
CA LEU A 100 -1.30 24.98 0.15
C LEU A 100 -0.37 24.32 1.20
N MET A 101 0.10 25.07 2.20
CA MET A 101 0.92 24.52 3.29
C MET A 101 0.14 23.60 4.24
N GLU A 102 -1.14 23.89 4.52
CA GLU A 102 -1.99 23.00 5.33
C GLU A 102 -2.29 21.66 4.65
N ILE A 103 -2.36 21.62 3.33
CA ILE A 103 -2.60 20.38 2.57
C ILE A 103 -1.39 19.45 2.66
N SER A 104 -0.17 20.00 2.58
CA SER A 104 1.07 19.20 2.58
C SER A 104 1.35 18.52 3.93
N LEU A 105 0.95 19.16 5.05
CA LEU A 105 1.08 18.61 6.40
C LEU A 105 0.11 17.44 6.68
N LYS A 106 -1.06 17.41 6.04
CA LYS A 106 -2.02 16.29 6.17
C LYS A 106 -1.57 15.05 5.41
N VAL A 107 -0.91 15.22 4.26
CA VAL A 107 -0.36 14.11 3.47
C VAL A 107 0.78 13.39 4.21
N SER A 108 1.57 14.10 5.00
CA SER A 108 2.72 13.51 5.72
C SER A 108 2.33 12.62 6.93
N ARG A 109 1.15 12.80 7.53
CA ARG A 109 0.69 11.94 8.64
C ARG A 109 0.18 10.58 8.20
N VAL A 110 -0.28 10.45 6.95
CA VAL A 110 -0.77 9.18 6.40
C VAL A 110 0.40 8.23 6.02
N ALA A 111 1.60 8.78 5.79
CA ALA A 111 2.78 8.00 5.40
C ALA A 111 3.69 7.55 6.56
N GLY A 112 3.43 7.99 7.79
CA GLY A 112 4.36 7.86 8.92
C GLY A 112 4.13 6.67 9.86
N ALA A 113 3.12 5.83 9.62
CA ALA A 113 2.86 4.64 10.43
C ALA A 113 2.96 3.42 9.51
N GLY A 114 4.03 2.64 9.68
CA GLY A 114 4.36 1.46 8.86
C GLY A 114 3.43 0.27 9.05
N PHE A 115 2.12 0.50 8.88
CA PHE A 115 1.09 -0.53 8.95
C PHE A 115 0.85 -1.10 7.55
N GLY A 116 1.50 -2.22 7.28
CA GLY A 116 1.22 -3.01 6.08
C GLY A 116 0.01 -3.90 6.35
N MET A 117 -1.16 -3.51 5.84
CA MET A 117 -2.32 -4.41 5.82
C MET A 117 -2.00 -5.60 4.92
N VAL A 118 -1.83 -6.80 5.51
CA VAL A 118 -1.56 -8.01 4.74
C VAL A 118 -2.87 -8.74 4.47
N CYS A 119 -3.13 -9.04 3.21
CA CYS A 119 -4.20 -9.95 2.87
C CYS A 119 -3.86 -11.40 3.29
N SER A 120 -4.66 -11.98 4.18
CA SER A 120 -4.63 -13.42 4.43
C SER A 120 -5.65 -14.10 3.53
N GLY A 121 -5.21 -14.62 2.39
CA GLY A 121 -6.03 -15.42 1.51
C GLY A 121 -5.81 -16.91 1.69
N SER A 122 -6.91 -17.67 1.70
CA SER A 122 -6.85 -19.08 1.31
C SER A 122 -6.79 -19.15 -0.20
N ASP A 123 -5.61 -19.47 -0.75
CA ASP A 123 -5.56 -20.06 -2.08
C ASP A 123 -6.46 -21.31 -2.10
N VAL A 124 -7.07 -21.63 -3.24
CA VAL A 124 -7.93 -22.81 -3.40
C VAL A 124 -7.18 -24.06 -2.93
N GLY A 125 -7.59 -24.63 -1.78
CA GLY A 125 -6.95 -25.79 -1.15
C GLY A 125 -6.07 -25.50 0.08
N GLN A 126 -5.95 -24.25 0.55
CA GLN A 126 -5.35 -23.91 1.84
C GLN A 126 -6.41 -23.55 2.89
N GLU A 127 -6.19 -24.01 4.12
CA GLU A 127 -7.04 -23.64 5.25
C GLU A 127 -7.02 -22.13 5.50
N PRO A 128 -8.16 -21.52 5.85
CA PRO A 128 -8.22 -20.11 6.17
C PRO A 128 -7.30 -19.78 7.33
N ARG A 129 -6.42 -18.80 7.10
CA ARG A 129 -5.44 -18.35 8.09
C ARG A 129 -5.98 -17.17 8.89
N SER A 130 -5.67 -17.17 10.18
CA SER A 130 -5.91 -16.03 11.06
C SER A 130 -4.86 -14.93 10.81
N CYS A 131 -5.19 -13.70 11.21
CA CYS A 131 -4.24 -12.59 11.12
C CYS A 131 -3.02 -12.80 12.02
N GLU A 132 -3.18 -13.49 13.15
CA GLU A 132 -2.07 -13.87 14.02
C GLU A 132 -1.03 -14.72 13.29
N HIS A 133 -1.48 -15.70 12.48
CA HIS A 133 -0.57 -16.51 11.68
C HIS A 133 0.12 -15.70 10.59
N THR A 134 -0.61 -14.84 9.89
CA THR A 134 -0.06 -14.03 8.80
C THR A 134 0.92 -12.96 9.28
N CYS A 135 0.62 -12.36 10.43
CA CYS A 135 1.47 -11.34 11.04
C CYS A 135 2.56 -11.93 11.97
N ALA A 136 2.68 -13.25 12.07
CA ALA A 136 3.69 -13.89 12.93
C ALA A 136 5.13 -13.46 12.59
N ALA A 137 5.39 -13.09 11.33
CA ALA A 137 6.69 -12.58 10.89
C ALA A 137 6.90 -11.07 11.19
N ARG A 138 5.85 -10.34 11.58
CA ARG A 138 5.80 -8.87 11.70
C ARG A 138 5.37 -8.45 13.11
N ASP A 139 5.94 -9.08 14.14
CA ASP A 139 5.64 -8.84 15.56
C ASP A 139 4.14 -8.93 15.93
N GLY A 140 3.38 -9.76 15.20
CA GLY A 140 2.00 -10.08 15.51
C GLY A 140 0.96 -9.12 14.92
N CYS A 141 -0.30 -9.45 15.18
CA CYS A 141 -1.47 -8.68 14.76
C CYS A 141 -1.88 -7.70 15.87
N SER A 142 -2.27 -6.48 15.50
CA SER A 142 -2.71 -5.45 16.45
C SER A 142 -4.21 -5.27 16.45
N GLU A 143 -4.85 -5.53 17.60
CA GLU A 143 -6.29 -5.31 17.79
C GLU A 143 -6.66 -3.83 17.89
N GLU A 144 -5.70 -2.93 18.10
CA GLU A 144 -5.96 -1.49 18.25
C GLU A 144 -5.97 -0.76 16.90
N ASN A 145 -5.44 -1.39 15.84
CA ASN A 145 -5.22 -0.78 14.53
C ASN A 145 -6.25 -1.20 13.49
N TRP A 146 -7.44 -1.62 13.93
CA TRP A 146 -8.55 -1.85 13.01
C TRP A 146 -9.11 -0.51 12.49
N PRO A 147 -9.56 -0.45 11.22
CA PRO A 147 -10.15 0.75 10.67
C PRO A 147 -11.38 1.15 11.49
N GLN A 148 -11.45 2.43 11.85
CA GLN A 148 -12.54 2.98 12.66
C GLN A 148 -13.66 3.57 11.79
N SER A 149 -13.41 3.78 10.50
CA SER A 149 -14.41 4.25 9.55
C SER A 149 -14.35 3.53 8.20
N GLU A 150 -15.45 3.58 7.46
CA GLU A 150 -15.55 3.03 6.12
C GLU A 150 -14.57 3.70 5.15
N GLU A 151 -14.33 5.00 5.29
CA GLU A 151 -13.38 5.76 4.47
C GLU A 151 -11.95 5.31 4.71
N GLU A 152 -11.56 5.12 5.97
CA GLU A 152 -10.24 4.60 6.34
C GLU A 152 -10.03 3.19 5.76
N PHE A 153 -11.05 2.33 5.85
CA PHE A 153 -11.00 1.02 5.23
C PHE A 153 -10.83 1.09 3.72
N LYS A 154 -11.56 1.97 3.02
CA LYS A 154 -11.44 2.14 1.56
C LYS A 154 -10.04 2.57 1.15
N ASP A 155 -9.43 3.49 1.90
CA ASP A 155 -8.06 3.92 1.64
C ASP A 155 -7.07 2.77 1.84
N ILE A 156 -7.24 1.98 2.91
CA ILE A 156 -6.42 0.77 3.16
C ILE A 156 -6.61 -0.29 2.08
N ALA A 157 -7.86 -0.60 1.70
CA ALA A 157 -8.15 -1.58 0.66
C ALA A 157 -7.52 -1.18 -0.69
N LYS A 158 -7.58 0.11 -1.02
CA LYS A 158 -6.94 0.67 -2.21
C LYS A 158 -5.42 0.59 -2.16
N LEU A 159 -4.81 0.88 -1.00
CA LEU A 159 -3.37 0.71 -0.79
C LEU A 159 -2.94 -0.75 -0.91
N ALA A 160 -3.78 -1.68 -0.48
CA ALA A 160 -3.60 -3.11 -0.66
C ALA A 160 -3.88 -3.59 -2.11
N GLY A 161 -4.27 -2.69 -3.02
CA GLY A 161 -4.57 -3.04 -4.42
C GLY A 161 -5.90 -3.77 -4.60
N GLN A 162 -6.79 -3.73 -3.60
CA GLN A 162 -8.13 -4.30 -3.66
C GLN A 162 -9.16 -3.23 -4.03
N GLU A 163 -9.97 -3.51 -5.04
CA GLU A 163 -11.07 -2.66 -5.45
C GLU A 163 -12.41 -3.31 -5.06
N CYS A 164 -13.02 -2.77 -4.01
CA CYS A 164 -14.32 -3.22 -3.52
C CYS A 164 -15.44 -2.61 -4.38
N SER A 165 -16.18 -3.44 -5.12
CA SER A 165 -17.36 -3.00 -5.87
C SER A 165 -18.45 -2.47 -4.94
N THR A 166 -18.61 -3.11 -3.78
CA THR A 166 -19.45 -2.62 -2.68
C THR A 166 -18.70 -2.80 -1.37
N VAL A 167 -18.84 -1.82 -0.50
CA VAL A 167 -18.39 -1.88 0.89
C VAL A 167 -19.63 -1.94 1.77
N GLN A 168 -19.68 -2.91 2.66
CA GLN A 168 -20.77 -3.08 3.60
C GLN A 168 -20.22 -3.09 5.03
N GLU A 169 -21.02 -2.62 5.98
CA GLU A 169 -20.74 -2.83 7.38
C GLU A 169 -20.75 -4.34 7.62
N GLY A 170 -19.56 -4.88 7.85
CA GLY A 170 -19.37 -6.29 8.09
C GLY A 170 -19.95 -6.69 9.44
N GLY A 171 -20.33 -7.95 9.57
CA GLY A 171 -20.84 -8.53 10.82
C GLY A 171 -20.11 -9.82 11.16
N ALA A 172 -19.15 -10.23 10.33
CA ALA A 172 -18.38 -11.42 10.60
C ALA A 172 -17.31 -11.10 11.65
N LYS A 173 -17.06 -12.06 12.53
CA LYS A 173 -16.01 -12.01 13.56
C LYS A 173 -14.60 -11.75 13.01
N TYR A 174 -14.41 -11.99 11.72
CA TYR A 174 -13.13 -11.88 11.02
C TYR A 174 -13.01 -10.62 10.14
N ASP A 175 -14.04 -9.77 10.08
CA ASP A 175 -14.00 -8.52 9.32
C ASP A 175 -13.00 -7.53 9.98
N PRO A 176 -12.28 -6.72 9.19
CA PRO A 176 -12.40 -6.46 7.76
C PRO A 176 -11.94 -7.60 6.83
N SER A 177 -12.73 -7.86 5.78
CA SER A 177 -12.49 -8.93 4.80
C SER A 177 -13.03 -8.63 3.40
N THR A 178 -12.62 -9.42 2.40
CA THR A 178 -13.12 -9.35 1.02
C THR A 178 -13.22 -10.73 0.38
N ASP A 179 -14.25 -10.96 -0.44
CA ASP A 179 -14.36 -12.15 -1.30
C ASP A 179 -13.66 -11.96 -2.68
N GLY A 180 -13.01 -10.81 -2.87
CA GLY A 180 -12.39 -10.35 -4.11
C GLY A 180 -13.26 -9.42 -4.96
N ARG A 181 -14.52 -9.16 -4.57
CA ARG A 181 -15.40 -8.19 -5.23
C ARG A 181 -16.17 -7.33 -4.22
N HIS A 182 -16.65 -7.93 -3.15
CA HIS A 182 -17.38 -7.30 -2.06
C HIS A 182 -16.50 -7.28 -0.81
N CYS A 183 -16.64 -6.23 0.00
CA CYS A 183 -15.82 -6.04 1.19
C CYS A 183 -16.67 -5.75 2.42
N GLY A 184 -16.40 -6.46 3.51
CA GLY A 184 -16.90 -6.15 4.85
C GLY A 184 -15.82 -5.39 5.61
N TRP A 185 -16.13 -4.24 6.22
CA TRP A 185 -15.10 -3.41 6.89
C TRP A 185 -15.17 -3.43 8.41
N SER A 186 -16.37 -3.51 8.99
CA SER A 186 -16.61 -3.53 10.44
C SER A 186 -16.84 -4.95 10.93
N GLY A 187 -16.56 -5.22 12.20
CA GLY A 187 -16.82 -6.52 12.85
C GLY A 187 -17.18 -6.30 14.33
N PRO A 188 -17.61 -7.34 15.06
CA PRO A 188 -17.84 -7.22 16.50
C PRO A 188 -16.54 -6.84 17.24
N GLU A 189 -16.64 -6.07 18.31
CA GLU A 189 -15.50 -5.83 19.22
C GLU A 189 -15.07 -7.17 19.86
N GLY A 190 -13.79 -7.52 19.78
CA GLY A 190 -13.28 -8.80 20.25
C GLY A 190 -11.92 -9.17 19.68
N GLN A 191 -11.48 -10.41 19.89
CA GLN A 191 -10.20 -10.95 19.41
C GLN A 191 -10.27 -11.31 17.92
N ARG A 192 -10.28 -10.30 17.06
CA ARG A 192 -10.39 -10.49 15.60
C ARG A 192 -9.11 -11.09 15.02
N CYS A 193 -7.96 -10.88 15.63
CA CYS A 193 -6.67 -11.37 15.15
C CYS A 193 -6.60 -12.91 15.12
N ALA A 194 -7.22 -13.59 16.10
CA ALA A 194 -7.20 -15.04 16.24
C ALA A 194 -8.19 -15.76 15.29
N GLU A 195 -9.19 -15.04 14.78
CA GLU A 195 -10.25 -15.64 13.98
C GLU A 195 -9.76 -16.07 12.59
N ALA A 196 -10.17 -17.24 12.13
CA ALA A 196 -9.96 -17.63 10.74
C ALA A 196 -11.09 -17.04 9.88
N GLY A 197 -10.77 -16.65 8.64
CA GLY A 197 -11.78 -16.30 7.65
C GLY A 197 -12.55 -17.52 7.15
N ASP A 198 -13.59 -17.31 6.37
CA ASP A 198 -14.23 -18.41 5.64
C ASP A 198 -13.43 -18.77 4.37
N SER A 199 -13.65 -19.97 3.84
CA SER A 199 -13.02 -20.40 2.58
C SER A 199 -13.40 -19.48 1.43
N GLY A 200 -12.40 -18.93 0.73
CA GLY A 200 -12.61 -18.00 -0.39
C GLY A 200 -12.69 -16.53 0.02
N THR A 201 -12.60 -16.24 1.32
CA THR A 201 -12.52 -14.88 1.85
C THR A 201 -11.07 -14.52 2.19
N TYR A 202 -10.69 -13.28 1.90
CA TYR A 202 -9.39 -12.69 2.19
C TYR A 202 -9.56 -11.71 3.35
N ARG A 203 -8.77 -11.86 4.40
CA ARG A 203 -8.81 -10.93 5.54
C ARG A 203 -7.80 -9.82 5.35
N PHE A 204 -8.16 -8.61 5.74
CA PHE A 204 -7.20 -7.52 5.83
C PHE A 204 -6.64 -7.49 7.26
N CYS A 205 -5.34 -7.75 7.43
CA CYS A 205 -4.74 -7.91 8.75
C CYS A 205 -3.80 -6.75 9.11
N PRO A 206 -4.06 -6.00 10.22
CA PRO A 206 -3.18 -4.97 10.71
C PRO A 206 -2.00 -5.61 11.45
N CYS A 207 -0.93 -5.90 10.71
CA CYS A 207 0.31 -6.37 11.31
C CYS A 207 1.07 -5.21 11.96
N ASN A 208 1.77 -5.48 13.05
CA ASN A 208 2.76 -4.53 13.56
C ASN A 208 3.88 -4.33 12.51
N SER A 209 4.60 -3.21 12.60
CA SER A 209 5.66 -2.87 11.64
C SER A 209 6.65 -4.02 11.44
N ASP A 210 7.24 -4.12 10.25
CA ASP A 210 8.32 -5.08 10.01
C ASP A 210 9.38 -4.91 11.08
N ARG A 211 9.69 -6.02 11.78
CA ARG A 211 10.86 -6.09 12.65
C ARG A 211 12.05 -5.77 11.75
N GLU A 212 12.60 -4.56 11.87
CA GLU A 212 13.68 -4.10 10.98
C GLU A 212 14.75 -5.21 10.90
N LEU A 213 14.93 -5.75 9.68
CA LEU A 213 15.96 -6.73 9.35
C LEU A 213 17.28 -6.01 9.10
#